data_AF-A0A537ITU9-F1
#
_entry.id   AF-A0A537ITU9-F1
#
_cell.length_a   1.000
_cell.length_b   1.000
_cell.length_c   1.000
_cell.angle_alpha   90.00
_cell.angle_beta   90.00
_cell.angle_gamma   90.00
#
_symmetry.space_group_name_H-M   'P 1'
#
loop_
_entity.id
_entity.type
_entity.pdbx_description
1 polymer ?
#
loop_
_entity_poly.entity_id
_entity_poly.type
_entity_poly.pdbx_seq_one_letter_code
_entity_poly.pdbx_strand_id
1 'polypeptide(L)'
;MASQKLMPERIARTEERTLSNEDVSLLKAKRNKQLLFLLTGYLPFIAFGLYILVIGPDSLKTTGGNVITRNIHPMKIDDDQRSSFLTVAPWFIGGLFILLNIYFAKLYFQSIRPLSKDISLNKKQLLFFKPVKNPMEFFNKFYLSTPLYENQQIEISREDFGRIGDNDELYIEIGPNSTYILRLCHGNKVINYY
;
A
#
# COMPACT_ATOMS: atom_id res chain seq x y z
N MET A 1 2.60 -5.80 -7.58
CA MET A 1 2.87 -4.50 -8.21
C MET A 1 4.17 -4.60 -8.97
N ALA A 2 4.14 -4.33 -10.27
CA ALA A 2 5.34 -4.30 -11.11
C ALA A 2 6.31 -3.24 -10.57
N SER A 3 7.61 -3.47 -10.70
CA SER A 3 8.64 -2.49 -10.34
C SER A 3 8.40 -1.25 -11.20
N GLN A 4 7.79 -0.26 -10.57
CA GLN A 4 7.50 1.05 -11.11
C GLN A 4 8.82 1.70 -11.53
N LYS A 5 9.07 1.77 -12.84
CA LYS A 5 10.33 2.25 -13.40
C LYS A 5 10.13 3.69 -13.86
N LEU A 6 10.95 4.59 -13.34
CA LEU A 6 11.05 5.97 -13.82
C LEU A 6 11.29 5.96 -15.35
N MET A 7 10.83 6.99 -16.04
CA MET A 7 11.09 7.23 -17.46
C MET A 7 12.31 8.15 -17.61
N PRO A 8 13.56 7.61 -17.61
CA PRO A 8 14.76 8.44 -17.66
C PRO A 8 14.81 9.33 -18.90
N GLU A 9 14.24 8.90 -20.03
CA GLU A 9 14.17 9.67 -21.27
C GLU A 9 13.37 10.97 -21.15
N ARG A 10 12.49 11.10 -20.16
CA ARG A 10 11.70 12.32 -19.89
C ARG A 10 12.33 13.22 -18.83
N ILE A 11 13.42 12.78 -18.20
CA ILE A 11 14.11 13.54 -17.14
C ILE A 11 15.23 14.36 -17.78
N ALA A 12 15.14 15.68 -17.64
CA ALA A 12 16.16 16.60 -18.15
C ALA A 12 17.40 16.63 -17.24
N ARG A 13 17.19 16.71 -15.91
CA ARG A 13 18.24 16.65 -14.90
C ARG A 13 17.69 16.19 -13.54
N THR A 14 18.59 15.73 -12.67
CA THR A 14 18.28 15.31 -11.30
C THR A 14 19.18 16.04 -10.30
N GLU A 15 18.60 16.59 -9.25
CA GLU A 15 19.33 17.15 -8.10
C GLU A 15 18.99 16.40 -6.81
N GLU A 16 19.93 16.27 -5.88
CA GLU A 16 19.67 15.77 -4.52
C GLU A 16 19.62 16.92 -3.53
N ARG A 17 18.63 16.89 -2.63
CA ARG A 17 18.50 17.84 -1.51
C ARG A 17 18.14 17.11 -0.22
N THR A 18 18.40 17.76 0.90
CA THR A 18 17.99 17.27 2.22
C THR A 18 16.47 17.40 2.38
N LEU A 19 15.84 16.46 3.08
CA LEU A 19 14.43 16.59 3.45
C LEU A 19 14.24 17.73 4.45
N SER A 20 13.16 18.49 4.29
CA SER A 20 12.70 19.41 5.33
C SER A 20 11.92 18.67 6.42
N ASN A 21 11.71 19.31 7.58
CA ASN A 21 10.89 18.73 8.66
C ASN A 21 9.45 18.43 8.20
N GLU A 22 8.92 19.26 7.29
CA GLU A 22 7.61 19.06 6.69
C GLU A 22 7.60 17.84 5.77
N ASP A 23 8.64 17.64 4.95
CA ASP A 23 8.74 16.45 4.08
C ASP A 23 8.82 15.16 4.92
N VAL A 24 9.57 15.20 6.02
CA VAL A 24 9.68 14.07 6.97
C VAL A 24 8.32 13.76 7.60
N SER A 25 7.53 14.77 7.97
CA SER A 25 6.22 14.55 8.58
C SER A 25 5.25 13.91 7.57
N LEU A 26 5.26 14.35 6.31
CA LEU A 26 4.48 13.76 5.22
C LEU A 26 4.84 12.28 4.97
N LEU A 27 6.14 11.98 4.88
CA LEU A 27 6.61 10.61 4.69
C LEU A 27 6.24 9.71 5.89
N LYS A 28 6.40 10.20 7.12
CA LYS A 28 5.98 9.48 8.33
C LYS A 28 4.49 9.22 8.35
N ALA A 29 3.66 10.21 7.98
CA ALA A 29 2.22 10.06 7.91
C ALA A 29 1.82 9.00 6.87
N LYS A 30 2.42 9.04 5.67
CA LYS A 30 2.18 8.03 4.62
C LYS A 30 2.60 6.63 5.07
N ARG A 31 3.79 6.49 5.65
CA ARG A 31 4.31 5.23 6.19
C ARG A 31 3.39 4.68 7.27
N ASN A 32 2.97 5.50 8.24
CA ASN A 32 2.12 5.08 9.33
C ASN A 32 0.74 4.65 8.82
N LYS A 33 0.18 5.33 7.82
CA LYS A 33 -1.08 4.91 7.16
C LYS A 33 -0.95 3.55 6.49
N GLN A 34 0.15 3.30 5.76
CA GLN A 34 0.40 1.99 5.14
C GLN A 34 0.65 0.89 6.18
N LEU A 35 1.35 1.20 7.27
CA LEU A 35 1.58 0.29 8.37
C LEU A 35 0.28 -0.08 9.08
N LEU A 36 -0.58 0.90 9.34
CA LEU A 36 -1.91 0.66 9.90
C LEU A 36 -2.76 -0.21 8.97
N PHE A 37 -2.74 0.06 7.67
CA PHE A 37 -3.42 -0.79 6.68
C PHE A 37 -2.91 -2.24 6.69
N LEU A 38 -1.59 -2.44 6.77
CA LEU A 38 -1.01 -3.78 6.86
C LEU A 38 -1.38 -4.48 8.18
N LEU A 39 -1.33 -3.78 9.31
CA LEU A 39 -1.72 -4.35 10.61
C LEU A 39 -3.20 -4.72 10.66
N THR A 40 -4.08 -3.82 10.21
CA THR A 40 -5.53 -4.06 10.18
C THR A 40 -5.90 -5.18 9.20
N GLY A 41 -5.15 -5.35 8.10
CA GLY A 41 -5.30 -6.49 7.21
C GLY A 41 -4.77 -7.80 7.82
N TYR A 42 -3.71 -7.77 8.62
CA TYR A 42 -3.06 -8.97 9.14
C TYR A 42 -3.68 -9.52 10.44
N LEU A 43 -4.10 -8.64 11.35
CA LEU A 43 -4.66 -9.00 12.66
C LEU A 43 -5.87 -9.95 12.59
N PRO A 44 -6.85 -9.79 11.67
CA PRO A 44 -7.96 -10.71 11.54
C PRO A 44 -7.53 -12.15 11.26
N PHE A 45 -6.45 -12.36 10.50
CA PHE A 45 -5.94 -13.70 10.23
C PHE A 45 -5.33 -14.36 11.46
N ILE A 46 -4.61 -13.59 12.29
CA ILE A 46 -4.11 -14.06 13.58
C ILE A 46 -5.28 -14.42 14.49
N ALA A 47 -6.25 -13.52 14.63
CA ALA A 47 -7.43 -13.73 15.47
C ALA A 47 -8.24 -14.94 15.01
N PHE A 48 -8.42 -15.12 13.71
CA PHE A 48 -9.11 -16.28 13.12
C PHE A 48 -8.35 -17.59 13.36
N GLY A 49 -7.02 -17.59 13.20
CA GLY A 49 -6.21 -18.76 13.52
C GLY A 49 -6.31 -19.16 14.99
N LEU A 50 -6.21 -18.19 15.90
CA LEU A 50 -6.41 -18.43 17.34
C LEU A 50 -7.82 -18.91 17.66
N TYR A 51 -8.84 -18.33 17.02
CA TYR A 51 -10.23 -18.74 17.17
C TYR A 51 -10.42 -20.22 16.80
N ILE A 52 -9.89 -20.67 15.66
CA ILE A 52 -9.99 -22.08 15.25
C ILE A 52 -9.28 -22.99 16.26
N LEU A 53 -8.11 -22.60 16.76
CA LEU A 53 -7.35 -23.42 17.72
C LEU A 53 -8.04 -23.51 19.09
N VAL A 54 -8.67 -22.43 19.55
CA VAL A 54 -9.31 -22.37 20.88
C VAL A 54 -10.73 -22.91 20.85
N ILE A 55 -11.55 -22.49 19.88
CA ILE A 55 -12.98 -22.82 19.81
C ILE A 55 -13.26 -24.02 18.92
N GLY A 56 -12.41 -24.33 17.95
CA GLY A 56 -12.53 -25.54 17.12
C GLY A 56 -12.72 -26.82 17.94
N PRO A 57 -11.88 -27.09 18.96
CA PRO A 57 -12.03 -28.26 19.82
C PRO A 57 -13.35 -28.31 20.62
N ASP A 58 -13.90 -27.15 21.00
CA ASP A 58 -15.15 -27.03 21.76
C ASP A 58 -16.39 -27.06 20.86
N SER A 59 -16.28 -26.58 19.61
CA SER A 59 -17.34 -26.70 18.60
C SER A 59 -17.58 -28.15 18.16
N LEU A 60 -16.60 -29.04 18.40
CA LEU A 60 -16.73 -30.48 18.23
C LEU A 60 -17.35 -31.17 19.46
N LYS A 61 -17.50 -30.47 20.60
CA LYS A 61 -18.14 -30.99 21.82
C LYS A 61 -19.67 -30.84 21.82
N THR A 62 -20.30 -30.37 20.75
CA THR A 62 -21.77 -30.18 20.68
C THR A 62 -22.54 -31.50 20.51
N THR A 63 -22.11 -32.56 21.19
CA THR A 63 -22.88 -33.79 21.36
C THR A 63 -22.92 -34.12 22.85
N GLY A 64 -24.05 -33.84 23.50
CA GLY A 64 -24.35 -34.43 24.82
C GLY A 64 -25.12 -33.58 25.84
N GLY A 65 -25.38 -32.30 25.59
CA GLY A 65 -26.10 -31.44 26.54
C GLY A 65 -27.50 -31.07 26.05
N ASN A 66 -28.53 -31.81 26.49
CA ASN A 66 -29.97 -31.50 26.49
C ASN A 66 -30.43 -30.24 25.71
N VAL A 67 -30.60 -30.36 24.39
CA VAL A 67 -31.49 -29.46 23.65
C VAL A 67 -32.56 -30.29 22.95
N ILE A 68 -33.80 -30.03 23.36
CA ILE A 68 -35.03 -30.57 22.78
C ILE A 68 -35.19 -29.93 21.38
N THR A 69 -34.47 -30.45 20.39
CA THR A 69 -34.73 -30.16 18.98
C THR A 69 -34.86 -31.47 18.23
N ARG A 70 -36.12 -31.88 18.05
CA ARG A 70 -36.53 -32.99 17.18
C ARG A 70 -35.99 -32.74 15.76
N ASN A 71 -35.35 -33.77 15.20
CA ASN A 71 -35.08 -33.98 13.77
C ASN A 71 -33.92 -33.22 13.12
N ILE A 72 -32.76 -33.18 13.78
CA ILE A 72 -31.48 -33.13 13.06
C ILE A 72 -30.69 -34.32 13.58
N HIS A 73 -30.34 -35.28 12.71
CA HIS A 73 -29.47 -36.40 13.11
C HIS A 73 -28.23 -35.81 13.78
N PRO A 74 -27.96 -36.08 15.07
CA PRO A 74 -26.72 -35.64 15.67
C PRO A 74 -25.61 -36.38 14.92
N MET A 75 -24.84 -35.66 14.12
CA MET A 75 -23.64 -36.18 13.51
C MET A 75 -22.70 -36.50 14.67
N LYS A 76 -22.65 -37.77 15.09
CA LYS A 76 -21.67 -38.24 16.06
C LYS A 76 -20.30 -38.09 15.42
N ILE A 77 -19.64 -36.97 15.69
CA ILE A 77 -18.23 -36.80 15.37
C ILE A 77 -17.49 -37.76 16.29
N ASP A 78 -16.84 -38.75 15.68
CA ASP A 78 -16.09 -39.78 16.39
C ASP A 78 -14.85 -39.16 17.06
N ASP A 79 -14.38 -39.74 18.17
CA ASP A 79 -13.18 -39.25 18.87
C ASP A 79 -11.94 -39.27 17.93
N ASP A 80 -11.93 -40.17 16.95
CA ASP A 80 -10.94 -40.25 15.88
C ASP A 80 -10.97 -39.06 14.91
N GLN A 81 -12.15 -38.49 14.64
CA GLN A 81 -12.26 -37.27 13.81
C GLN A 81 -11.78 -36.04 14.59
N ARG A 82 -12.00 -36.02 15.91
CA ARG A 82 -11.53 -34.96 16.79
C ARG A 82 -10.02 -35.00 16.98
N SER A 83 -9.43 -36.17 17.16
CA SER A 83 -7.97 -36.35 17.23
C SER A 83 -7.31 -36.00 15.90
N SER A 84 -7.93 -36.37 14.78
CA SER A 84 -7.49 -35.99 13.43
C SER A 84 -7.57 -34.47 13.22
N PHE A 85 -8.64 -33.81 13.67
CA PHE A 85 -8.75 -32.35 13.60
C PHE A 85 -7.66 -31.65 14.42
N LEU A 86 -7.45 -32.05 15.67
CA LEU A 86 -6.41 -31.50 16.54
C LEU A 86 -5.00 -31.74 16.00
N THR A 87 -4.81 -32.82 15.24
CA THR A 87 -3.53 -33.14 14.60
C THR A 87 -3.32 -32.33 13.32
N VAL A 88 -4.34 -32.19 12.46
CA VAL A 88 -4.22 -31.59 11.12
C VAL A 88 -4.41 -30.07 11.13
N ALA A 89 -5.32 -29.53 11.95
CA ALA A 89 -5.64 -28.10 11.98
C ALA A 89 -4.42 -27.21 12.28
N PRO A 90 -3.51 -27.55 13.22
CA PRO A 90 -2.29 -26.76 13.44
C PRO A 90 -1.38 -26.69 12.20
N TRP A 91 -1.23 -27.79 11.45
CA TRP A 91 -0.43 -27.82 10.24
C TRP A 91 -1.06 -27.00 9.11
N PHE A 92 -2.38 -27.12 8.93
CA PHE A 92 -3.11 -26.32 7.94
C PHE A 92 -3.02 -24.82 8.26
N ILE A 93 -3.29 -24.43 9.51
CA ILE A 93 -3.18 -23.04 9.97
C ILE A 93 -1.75 -22.55 9.84
N GLY A 94 -0.75 -23.35 10.23
CA GLY A 94 0.67 -23.02 10.07
C GLY A 94 1.06 -22.78 8.61
N GLY A 95 0.61 -23.64 7.70
CA GLY A 95 0.82 -23.46 6.25
C GLY A 95 0.19 -22.17 5.72
N LEU A 96 -1.06 -21.90 6.10
CA LEU A 96 -1.75 -20.64 5.77
C LEU A 96 -0.98 -19.43 6.33
N PHE A 97 -0.46 -19.54 7.55
CA PHE A 97 0.30 -18.48 8.21
C PHE A 97 1.59 -18.19 7.47
N ILE A 98 2.32 -19.21 6.99
CA ILE A 98 3.53 -19.02 6.17
C ILE A 98 3.20 -18.27 4.88
N LEU A 99 2.15 -18.68 4.16
CA LEU A 99 1.73 -18.02 2.92
C LEU A 99 1.36 -16.56 3.16
N LEU A 100 0.61 -16.29 4.22
CA LEU A 100 0.26 -14.92 4.63
C LEU A 100 1.51 -14.12 5.00
N ASN A 101 2.45 -14.69 5.77
CA ASN A 101 3.69 -13.99 6.12
C ASN A 101 4.49 -13.61 4.88
N ILE A 102 4.62 -14.51 3.89
CA ILE A 102 5.31 -14.21 2.63
C ILE A 102 4.60 -13.05 1.90
N TYR A 103 3.27 -13.08 1.83
CA TYR A 103 2.48 -12.03 1.20
C TYR A 103 2.64 -10.67 1.90
N PHE A 104 2.44 -10.62 3.21
CA PHE A 104 2.54 -9.39 4.00
C PHE A 104 3.99 -8.87 4.08
N ALA A 105 4.99 -9.76 4.14
CA ALA A 105 6.40 -9.39 4.04
C ALA A 105 6.68 -8.74 2.68
N LYS A 106 6.22 -9.34 1.58
CA LYS A 106 6.38 -8.75 0.25
C LYS A 106 5.76 -7.35 0.18
N LEU A 107 4.55 -7.15 0.70
CA LEU A 107 3.92 -5.82 0.75
C LEU A 107 4.72 -4.83 1.61
N TYR A 108 5.21 -5.26 2.77
CA TYR A 108 6.08 -4.45 3.62
C TYR A 108 7.35 -4.00 2.90
N PHE A 109 8.03 -4.93 2.21
CA PHE A 109 9.26 -4.64 1.46
C PHE A 109 9.03 -3.75 0.25
N GLN A 110 7.85 -3.82 -0.38
CA GLN A 110 7.50 -3.00 -1.54
C GLN A 110 6.97 -1.61 -1.16
N SER A 111 6.28 -1.46 -0.02
CA SER A 111 5.56 -0.22 0.30
C SER A 111 6.17 0.55 1.48
N ILE A 112 6.44 -0.14 2.60
CA ILE A 112 6.87 0.51 3.86
C ILE A 112 8.38 0.68 3.93
N ARG A 113 9.15 -0.36 3.60
CA ARG A 113 10.61 -0.32 3.71
C ARG A 113 11.22 0.83 2.89
N PRO A 114 10.78 1.11 1.64
CA PRO A 114 11.32 2.24 0.87
C PRO A 114 11.06 3.59 1.55
N LEU A 115 9.86 3.82 2.09
CA LEU A 115 9.53 5.04 2.83
C LEU A 115 10.39 5.20 4.09
N SER A 116 10.59 4.11 4.84
CA SER A 116 11.47 4.12 6.02
C SER A 116 12.92 4.43 5.65
N LYS A 117 13.41 3.90 4.52
CA LYS A 117 14.74 4.23 4.00
C LYS A 117 14.85 5.71 3.67
N ASP A 118 13.88 6.28 2.96
CA ASP A 118 13.89 7.70 2.59
C ASP A 118 13.93 8.61 3.83
N ILE A 119 13.11 8.31 4.85
CA ILE A 119 13.14 9.04 6.12
C ILE A 119 14.51 8.92 6.80
N SER A 120 15.11 7.72 6.80
CA SER A 120 16.40 7.49 7.48
C SER A 120 17.58 8.14 6.76
N LEU A 121 17.56 8.17 5.42
CA LEU A 121 18.62 8.76 4.61
C LEU A 121 18.54 10.29 4.60
N ASN A 122 17.39 10.86 4.97
CA ASN A 122 17.15 12.30 5.04
C ASN A 122 17.39 13.04 3.71
N LYS A 123 17.13 12.37 2.58
CA LYS A 123 17.35 12.89 1.23
C LYS A 123 16.08 12.84 0.39
N LYS A 124 15.94 13.81 -0.50
CA LYS A 124 14.97 13.86 -1.61
C LYS A 124 15.67 14.11 -2.93
N GLN A 125 15.05 13.64 -4.01
CA GLN A 125 15.48 13.89 -5.39
C GLN A 125 14.52 14.87 -6.05
N LEU A 126 15.08 15.83 -6.78
CA LEU A 126 14.35 16.77 -7.63
C LEU A 126 14.55 16.31 -9.07
N LEU A 127 13.48 15.87 -9.70
CA LEU A 127 13.47 15.45 -11.11
C LEU A 127 12.92 16.59 -11.95
N PHE A 128 13.77 17.20 -12.77
CA PHE A 128 13.38 18.25 -13.71
C PHE A 128 12.92 17.64 -15.03
N PHE A 129 11.81 18.13 -15.58
CA PHE A 129 11.22 17.61 -16.80
C PHE A 129 10.39 18.68 -17.51
N LYS A 130 10.18 18.48 -18.81
CA LYS A 130 9.22 19.26 -19.59
C LYS A 130 7.86 18.56 -19.52
N PRO A 131 6.82 19.20 -18.96
CA PRO A 131 5.52 18.58 -18.83
C PRO A 131 4.82 18.48 -20.19
N VAL A 132 4.09 17.39 -20.41
CA VAL A 132 3.14 17.31 -21.53
C VAL A 132 1.75 17.61 -21.00
N LYS A 133 1.18 18.70 -21.49
CA LYS A 133 -0.16 19.19 -21.13
C LYS A 133 -1.23 18.43 -21.91
N ASN A 134 -2.14 17.77 -21.19
CA ASN A 134 -3.27 17.04 -21.75
C ASN A 134 -4.59 17.63 -21.22
N PRO A 135 -5.25 18.53 -21.97
CA PRO A 135 -6.54 19.07 -21.55
C PRO A 135 -7.67 18.07 -21.86
N MET A 136 -8.47 17.73 -20.86
CA MET A 136 -9.76 17.05 -21.04
C MET A 136 -10.89 18.05 -20.84
N GLU A 137 -11.06 18.94 -21.83
CA GLU A 137 -11.98 20.08 -21.75
C GLU A 137 -13.43 19.67 -21.48
N PHE A 138 -13.89 18.54 -22.05
CA PHE A 138 -15.24 18.02 -21.85
C PHE A 138 -15.58 17.75 -20.37
N PHE A 139 -14.59 17.38 -19.56
CA PHE A 139 -14.76 17.09 -18.14
C PHE A 139 -14.24 18.21 -17.23
N ASN A 140 -13.76 19.34 -17.80
CA ASN A 140 -13.08 20.41 -17.08
C ASN A 140 -11.92 19.89 -16.21
N LYS A 141 -11.18 18.90 -16.72
CA LYS A 141 -10.02 18.30 -16.05
C LYS A 141 -8.74 18.55 -16.84
N PHE A 142 -7.66 18.83 -16.12
CA PHE A 142 -6.40 19.25 -16.70
C PHE A 142 -5.28 18.36 -16.19
N TYR A 143 -4.61 17.67 -17.10
CA TYR A 143 -3.62 16.65 -16.75
C TYR A 143 -2.22 17.02 -17.21
N LEU A 144 -1.23 16.70 -16.38
CA LEU A 144 0.19 16.74 -16.73
C LEU A 144 0.76 15.33 -16.76
N SER A 145 1.45 14.99 -17.84
CA SER A 145 2.26 13.78 -17.88
C SER A 145 3.57 14.00 -17.14
N THR A 146 3.94 13.08 -16.24
CA THR A 146 5.17 13.16 -15.44
C THR A 146 6.16 12.06 -15.80
N PRO A 147 7.46 12.22 -15.51
CA PRO A 147 8.49 11.21 -15.77
C PRO A 147 8.43 10.03 -14.78
N LEU A 148 7.48 10.02 -13.85
CA LEU A 148 7.42 8.99 -12.81
C LEU A 148 7.01 7.65 -13.39
N TYR A 149 5.90 7.60 -14.16
CA TYR A 149 5.43 6.39 -14.83
C TYR A 149 4.85 6.70 -16.21
N GLU A 150 4.98 5.73 -17.13
CA GLU A 150 4.56 5.81 -18.54
C GLU A 150 3.13 6.32 -18.75
N ASN A 151 2.21 5.89 -17.89
CA ASN A 151 0.80 6.21 -17.97
C ASN A 151 0.29 7.03 -16.78
N GLN A 152 1.17 7.58 -15.94
CA GLN A 152 0.73 8.41 -14.83
C GLN A 152 0.57 9.86 -15.28
N GLN A 153 -0.68 10.29 -15.25
CA GLN A 153 -1.07 11.67 -15.39
C GLN A 153 -1.45 12.22 -14.02
N ILE A 154 -1.03 13.44 -13.74
CA ILE A 154 -1.35 14.16 -12.51
C ILE A 154 -2.41 15.20 -12.85
N GLU A 155 -3.55 15.16 -12.15
CA GLU A 155 -4.59 16.18 -12.28
C GLU A 155 -4.14 17.45 -11.56
N ILE A 156 -4.24 18.59 -12.24
CA ILE A 156 -3.89 19.91 -11.70
C ILE A 156 -5.03 20.91 -11.90
N SER A 157 -4.97 22.01 -11.15
CA SER A 157 -5.94 23.10 -11.28
C SER A 157 -5.89 23.75 -12.66
N ARG A 158 -7.02 24.28 -13.12
CA ARG A 158 -7.10 25.02 -14.40
C ARG A 158 -6.17 26.24 -14.39
N GLU A 159 -6.07 26.92 -13.25
CA GLU A 159 -5.24 28.09 -13.06
C GLU A 159 -3.75 27.76 -13.18
N ASP A 160 -3.32 26.63 -12.63
CA ASP A 160 -1.93 26.16 -12.76
C ASP A 160 -1.66 25.69 -14.19
N PHE A 161 -2.60 24.99 -14.81
CA PHE A 161 -2.46 24.51 -16.19
C PHE A 161 -2.27 25.65 -17.19
N GLY A 162 -3.05 26.74 -17.06
CA GLY A 162 -2.93 27.91 -17.93
C GLY A 162 -1.65 28.72 -17.73
N ARG A 163 -0.99 28.61 -16.57
CA ARG A 163 0.26 29.33 -16.27
C ARG A 163 1.51 28.61 -16.75
N ILE A 164 1.41 27.32 -17.05
CA ILE A 164 2.53 26.52 -17.53
C ILE A 164 2.63 26.68 -19.05
N GLY A 165 3.65 27.38 -19.50
CA GLY A 165 4.03 27.50 -20.91
C GLY A 165 4.53 26.15 -21.47
N ASP A 166 4.51 26.03 -22.79
CA ASP A 166 4.92 24.78 -23.48
C ASP A 166 6.43 24.48 -23.33
N ASN A 167 7.22 25.50 -23.03
CA ASN A 167 8.66 25.40 -22.83
C ASN A 167 9.08 25.47 -21.36
N ASP A 168 8.13 25.56 -20.44
CA ASP A 168 8.42 25.66 -19.02
C ASP A 168 8.98 24.35 -18.49
N GLU A 169 9.96 24.45 -17.60
CA GLU A 169 10.53 23.30 -16.91
C GLU A 169 9.90 23.20 -15.52
N LEU A 170 9.35 22.03 -15.22
CA LEU A 170 8.83 21.70 -13.90
C LEU A 170 9.80 20.78 -13.18
N TYR A 171 9.70 20.72 -11.86
CA TYR A 171 10.36 19.67 -11.09
C TYR A 171 9.43 19.00 -10.10
N ILE A 172 9.66 17.70 -9.91
CA ILE A 172 8.99 16.90 -8.90
C ILE A 172 9.99 16.55 -7.81
N GLU A 173 9.61 16.81 -6.57
CA GLU A 173 10.33 16.35 -5.39
C GLU A 173 9.85 14.94 -5.02
N ILE A 174 10.75 13.97 -5.02
CA ILE A 174 10.43 12.58 -4.66
C ILE A 174 11.37 12.00 -3.59
N GLY A 175 10.86 10.99 -2.88
CA GLY A 175 11.70 10.08 -2.10
C GLY A 175 12.54 9.17 -3.03
N PRO A 176 13.87 9.08 -2.85
CA PRO A 176 14.75 8.37 -3.80
C PRO A 176 14.49 6.86 -3.88
N ASN A 177 14.05 6.22 -2.79
CA ASN A 177 13.77 4.78 -2.76
C ASN A 177 12.29 4.48 -2.94
N SER A 178 11.41 5.29 -2.35
CA SER A 178 9.96 5.06 -2.41
C SER A 178 9.31 5.63 -3.66
N THR A 179 9.98 6.52 -4.39
CA THR A 179 9.41 7.31 -5.50
C THR A 179 8.14 8.07 -5.09
N TYR A 180 7.95 8.30 -3.79
CA TYR A 180 6.79 9.01 -3.27
C TYR A 180 6.90 10.50 -3.62
N ILE A 181 5.86 11.04 -4.25
CA ILE A 181 5.78 12.45 -4.62
C ILE A 181 5.55 13.28 -3.35
N LEU A 182 6.51 14.14 -3.05
CA LEU A 182 6.38 15.15 -2.00
C LEU A 182 5.65 16.37 -2.56
N ARG A 183 6.17 16.94 -3.64
CA ARG A 183 5.71 18.20 -4.22
C ARG A 183 5.93 18.22 -5.73
N LEU A 184 5.07 18.94 -6.44
CA LEU A 184 5.27 19.33 -7.83
C LEU A 184 5.43 20.85 -7.85
N CYS A 185 6.46 21.35 -8.52
CA CYS A 185 6.80 22.77 -8.48
C CYS A 185 7.05 23.34 -9.88
N HIS A 186 6.61 24.58 -10.07
CA HIS A 186 6.98 25.45 -11.18
C HIS A 186 7.81 26.62 -10.64
N GLY A 187 9.13 26.56 -10.79
CA GLY A 187 10.05 27.51 -10.14
C GLY A 187 9.88 27.51 -8.62
N ASN A 188 9.45 28.64 -8.06
CA ASN A 188 9.20 28.79 -6.61
C ASN A 188 7.76 28.48 -6.19
N LYS A 189 6.85 28.21 -7.14
CA LYS A 189 5.44 27.94 -6.85
C LYS A 189 5.19 26.44 -6.75
N VAL A 190 4.58 25.99 -5.67
CA VAL A 190 4.05 24.62 -5.54
C VAL A 190 2.74 24.53 -6.33
N ILE A 191 2.64 23.53 -7.21
CA ILE A 191 1.44 23.19 -7.97
C ILE A 191 0.62 22.23 -7.12
N ASN A 192 -0.66 22.56 -6.93
CA ASN A 192 -1.59 21.65 -6.26
C ASN A 192 -2.01 20.56 -7.25
N TYR A 193 -1.94 19.31 -6.80
CA TYR A 193 -2.33 18.17 -7.59
C TYR A 193 -3.21 17.19 -6.81
N TYR A 194 -4.06 16.47 -7.55
CA TYR A 194 -5.09 15.56 -7.00
C TYR A 194 -4.86 14.11 -7.40
#